data_AF-A0A452XMW6-F1
#
_entry.id   AF-A0A452XMW6-F1
#
_cell.length_a   1.000
_cell.length_b   1.000
_cell.length_c   1.000
_cell.angle_alpha   90.00
_cell.angle_beta   90.00
_cell.angle_gamma   90.00
#
_symmetry.space_group_name_H-M   'P 1'
#
loop_
_entity.id
_entity.type
_entity.pdbx_description
1 polymer ?
#
loop_
_entity_poly.entity_id
_entity_poly.type
_entity_poly.pdbx_seq_one_letter_code
_entity_poly.pdbx_strand_id
1 'polypeptide(L)'
;LGSAAASAPLPTSPPRKSRIMDTSGAAAAAAGGGSEEEDQARLAAITDNLKARDSIRLYTWLSHRCFSDCVTTFYRKTLGKREGDCVRACVRKYQLATAASAARFNKLADPSAAADDEDEDD
;
A
#
# COMPACT_ATOMS: atom_id res chain seq x y z
N LEU A 1 -49.91 20.33 -29.63
CA LEU A 1 -49.34 19.55 -30.74
C LEU A 1 -47.88 20.02 -30.88
N GLY A 2 -46.84 19.43 -30.30
CA GLY A 2 -46.57 18.07 -29.86
C GLY A 2 -45.21 17.67 -30.46
N SER A 3 -44.28 17.20 -29.61
CA SER A 3 -43.00 16.53 -29.95
C SER A 3 -41.81 17.39 -30.38
N ALA A 4 -40.56 17.13 -29.96
CA ALA A 4 -40.02 16.18 -29.00
C ALA A 4 -38.61 16.63 -28.59
N ALA A 5 -38.31 16.61 -27.29
CA ALA A 5 -36.96 16.74 -26.77
C ALA A 5 -36.23 15.39 -26.93
N ALA A 6 -35.22 15.35 -27.80
CA ALA A 6 -34.34 14.19 -27.91
C ALA A 6 -33.40 14.15 -26.69
N SER A 7 -33.68 13.23 -25.78
CA SER A 7 -32.79 12.91 -24.66
C SER A 7 -31.67 12.02 -25.17
N ALA A 8 -30.43 12.52 -25.11
CA ALA A 8 -29.24 11.71 -25.39
C ALA A 8 -28.94 10.80 -24.16
N PRO A 9 -28.71 9.49 -24.34
CA PRO A 9 -28.34 8.62 -23.23
C PRO A 9 -26.88 8.85 -22.81
N LEU A 10 -26.67 8.97 -21.49
CA LEU A 10 -25.35 8.97 -20.84
C LEU A 10 -24.61 7.64 -21.09
N PRO A 11 -23.27 7.63 -21.21
CA PRO A 11 -22.52 6.39 -21.32
C PRO A 11 -22.58 5.61 -20.01
N THR A 12 -23.28 4.47 -20.03
CA THR A 12 -23.27 3.50 -18.93
C THR A 12 -21.90 2.84 -18.87
N SER A 13 -21.17 3.06 -17.78
CA SER A 13 -19.91 2.37 -17.49
C SER A 13 -20.15 0.86 -17.37
N PRO A 14 -19.36 0.00 -18.02
CA PRO A 14 -19.47 -1.44 -17.80
C PRO A 14 -19.03 -1.80 -16.38
N PRO A 15 -19.61 -2.84 -15.76
CA PRO A 15 -19.12 -3.34 -14.47
C PRO A 15 -17.69 -3.82 -14.64
N ARG A 16 -16.79 -3.35 -13.76
CA ARG A 16 -15.42 -3.89 -13.64
C ARG A 16 -15.53 -5.37 -13.29
N LYS A 17 -15.45 -6.24 -14.30
CA LYS A 17 -15.14 -7.65 -14.07
C LYS A 17 -13.79 -7.68 -13.37
N SER A 18 -13.82 -8.08 -12.10
CA SER A 18 -12.64 -8.37 -11.30
C SER A 18 -11.85 -9.44 -12.06
N ARG A 19 -10.83 -9.02 -12.82
CA ARG A 19 -9.73 -9.92 -13.18
C ARG A 19 -8.93 -10.09 -11.91
N ILE A 20 -9.40 -11.04 -11.10
CA ILE A 20 -8.51 -11.82 -10.24
C ILE A 20 -7.43 -12.33 -11.19
N MET A 21 -6.21 -11.86 -10.98
CA MET A 21 -5.06 -12.38 -11.71
C MET A 21 -4.86 -13.78 -11.14
N ASP A 22 -5.24 -14.81 -11.90
CA ASP A 22 -4.90 -16.19 -11.57
C ASP A 22 -3.37 -16.32 -11.52
N THR A 23 -2.79 -16.25 -10.32
CA THR A 23 -1.38 -16.55 -10.06
C THR A 23 -1.13 -18.05 -9.95
N SER A 24 -1.93 -18.87 -10.63
CA SER A 24 -1.82 -20.32 -10.62
C SER A 24 -0.95 -20.75 -11.79
N GLY A 25 0.37 -20.62 -11.61
CA GLY A 25 1.33 -20.93 -12.66
C GLY A 25 2.78 -20.71 -12.27
N ALA A 26 3.20 -21.17 -11.08
CA ALA A 26 4.61 -21.35 -10.75
C ALA A 26 4.77 -22.24 -9.49
N ALA A 27 4.32 -23.49 -9.56
CA ALA A 27 4.73 -24.53 -8.61
C ALA A 27 5.60 -25.56 -9.36
N ALA A 28 6.82 -25.16 -9.69
CA ALA A 28 7.88 -26.06 -10.11
C ALA A 28 9.23 -25.38 -9.87
N ALA A 29 9.75 -25.50 -8.65
CA ALA A 29 11.17 -25.29 -8.35
C ALA A 29 11.51 -25.99 -7.03
N ALA A 30 11.46 -27.33 -7.03
CA ALA A 30 12.29 -28.14 -6.16
C ALA A 30 13.42 -28.68 -7.05
N ALA A 31 14.49 -27.90 -7.19
CA ALA A 31 15.75 -28.35 -7.75
C ALA A 31 16.85 -27.72 -6.89
N GLY A 32 17.26 -28.45 -5.85
CA GLY A 32 18.43 -28.11 -5.04
C GLY A 32 19.69 -28.19 -5.90
N GLY A 33 20.51 -27.14 -5.82
CA GLY A 33 21.74 -27.02 -6.61
C GLY A 33 22.42 -25.66 -6.54
N GLY A 34 21.79 -24.64 -5.95
CA GLY A 34 22.44 -23.37 -5.60
C GLY A 34 23.23 -23.52 -4.29
N SER A 35 24.41 -22.91 -4.21
CA SER A 35 25.07 -22.70 -2.92
C SER A 35 24.19 -21.80 -2.05
N GLU A 36 24.21 -21.97 -0.72
CA GLU A 36 23.45 -21.14 0.22
C GLU A 36 23.70 -19.63 -0.01
N GLU A 37 24.92 -19.28 -0.43
CA GLU A 37 25.34 -17.93 -0.78
C GLU A 37 24.64 -17.39 -2.04
N GLU A 38 24.48 -18.22 -3.07
CA GLU A 38 23.81 -17.86 -4.31
C GLU A 38 22.30 -17.65 -4.10
N ASP A 39 21.69 -18.49 -3.26
CA ASP A 39 20.29 -18.35 -2.85
C ASP A 39 20.08 -17.09 -2.00
N GLN A 40 21.00 -16.81 -1.06
CA GLN A 40 20.94 -15.59 -0.26
C GLN A 40 21.07 -14.33 -1.12
N ALA A 41 21.98 -14.32 -2.09
CA ALA A 41 22.14 -13.22 -3.04
C ALA A 41 20.88 -13.02 -3.90
N ARG A 42 20.25 -14.11 -4.35
CA ARG A 42 18.98 -14.06 -5.08
C ARG A 42 17.85 -13.49 -4.24
N LEU A 43 17.73 -13.90 -2.97
CA LEU A 43 16.72 -13.39 -2.04
C LEU A 43 16.94 -11.91 -1.71
N ALA A 44 18.19 -11.47 -1.55
CA ALA A 44 18.53 -10.07 -1.33
C ALA A 44 18.09 -9.20 -2.52
N ALA A 45 18.39 -9.63 -3.76
CA ALA A 45 17.98 -8.93 -4.97
C ALA A 45 16.45 -8.80 -5.11
N ILE A 46 15.71 -9.88 -4.79
CA ILE A 46 14.25 -9.86 -4.76
C ILE A 46 13.74 -8.86 -3.71
N THR A 47 14.33 -8.88 -2.51
CA THR A 47 13.93 -8.01 -1.41
C THR A 47 14.15 -6.54 -1.77
N ASP A 48 15.27 -6.20 -2.40
CA ASP A 48 15.56 -4.82 -2.78
C ASP A 48 14.62 -4.32 -3.90
N ASN A 49 14.25 -5.20 -4.84
CA ASN A 49 13.21 -4.87 -5.81
C ASN A 49 11.87 -4.59 -5.13
N LEU A 50 11.50 -5.40 -4.14
CA LEU A 50 10.26 -5.22 -3.38
C LEU A 50 10.27 -3.92 -2.58
N LYS A 51 11.37 -3.59 -1.89
CA LYS A 51 11.55 -2.30 -1.18
C LYS A 51 11.39 -1.10 -2.12
N ALA A 52 12.02 -1.15 -3.30
CA ALA A 52 11.91 -0.09 -4.30
C ALA A 52 10.46 0.09 -4.77
N ARG A 53 9.76 -1.00 -5.08
CA ARG A 53 8.35 -0.97 -5.48
C ARG A 53 7.43 -0.46 -4.38
N ASP A 54 7.71 -0.83 -3.13
CA ASP A 54 6.94 -0.38 -1.97
C ASP A 54 7.09 1.13 -1.75
N SER A 55 8.31 1.67 -1.88
CA SER A 55 8.55 3.12 -1.74
C SER A 55 7.67 3.97 -2.66
N ILE A 56 7.46 3.53 -3.90
CA ILE A 56 6.63 4.24 -4.89
C ILE A 56 5.15 4.16 -4.47
N ARG A 57 4.69 2.97 -4.07
CA ARG A 57 3.30 2.76 -3.60
C ARG A 57 3.01 3.62 -2.37
N LEU A 58 3.93 3.62 -1.41
CA LEU A 58 3.87 4.43 -0.20
C LEU A 58 3.73 5.91 -0.55
N TYR A 59 4.56 6.42 -1.46
CA TYR A 59 4.53 7.82 -1.89
C TYR A 59 3.19 8.21 -2.54
N THR A 60 2.67 7.39 -3.45
CA THR A 60 1.39 7.68 -4.10
C THR A 60 0.24 7.69 -3.09
N TRP A 61 0.21 6.72 -2.16
CA TRP A 61 -0.82 6.67 -1.13
C TRP A 61 -0.73 7.85 -0.17
N LEU A 62 0.48 8.17 0.27
CA LEU A 62 0.78 9.26 1.17
C LEU A 62 0.38 10.62 0.60
N SER A 63 0.74 10.87 -0.67
CA SER A 63 0.43 12.13 -1.34
C SER A 63 -1.08 12.33 -1.50
N HIS A 64 -1.81 11.30 -1.93
CA HIS A 64 -3.28 11.36 -2.05
C HIS A 64 -3.94 11.61 -0.69
N ARG A 65 -3.52 10.88 0.34
CA ARG A 65 -4.09 11.02 1.69
C ARG A 65 -3.84 12.39 2.29
N CYS A 66 -2.59 12.85 2.33
CA CYS A 66 -2.28 14.15 2.92
C CYS A 66 -2.87 15.32 2.12
N PHE A 67 -3.03 15.17 0.81
CA PHE A 67 -3.76 16.15 0.01
C PHE A 67 -5.24 16.19 0.42
N SER A 68 -5.91 15.04 0.47
CA SER A 68 -7.33 14.95 0.86
C SER A 68 -7.61 15.43 2.28
N ASP A 69 -6.71 15.17 3.22
CA ASP A 69 -6.90 15.51 4.64
C ASP A 69 -6.57 16.99 4.93
N CYS A 70 -5.57 17.57 4.24
CA CYS A 70 -5.06 18.90 4.57
C CYS A 70 -5.47 20.01 3.59
N VAL A 71 -5.73 19.70 2.31
CA VAL A 71 -6.03 20.70 1.27
C VAL A 71 -7.53 20.66 0.99
N THR A 72 -8.29 21.38 1.79
CA THR A 72 -9.76 21.37 1.75
C THR A 72 -10.35 22.59 1.05
N THR A 73 -9.55 23.62 0.76
CA THR A 73 -10.02 24.88 0.18
C THR A 73 -9.26 25.24 -1.09
N PHE A 74 -9.97 25.61 -2.15
CA PHE A 74 -9.40 25.82 -3.49
C PHE A 74 -9.49 27.29 -3.95
N TYR A 75 -9.19 28.24 -3.08
CA TYR A 75 -9.24 29.67 -3.39
C TYR A 75 -7.90 30.23 -3.94
N ARG A 76 -6.80 29.48 -3.81
CA ARG A 76 -5.45 29.84 -4.29
C ARG A 76 -4.73 28.63 -4.89
N LYS A 77 -3.74 28.90 -5.75
CA LYS A 77 -2.88 27.86 -6.35
C LYS A 77 -1.76 27.39 -5.42
N THR A 78 -1.43 28.17 -4.41
CA THR A 78 -0.36 27.88 -3.45
C THR A 78 -0.96 27.47 -2.11
N LEU A 79 -0.28 26.51 -1.45
CA LEU A 79 -0.63 26.08 -0.11
C LEU A 79 -0.56 27.25 0.87
N GLY A 80 -1.62 27.45 1.65
CA GLY A 80 -1.60 28.37 2.78
C GLY A 80 -0.70 27.87 3.91
N LYS A 81 -0.35 28.74 4.87
CA LYS A 81 0.48 28.37 6.02
C LYS A 81 -0.09 27.17 6.79
N ARG A 82 -1.40 27.18 7.07
CA ARG A 82 -2.11 26.10 7.79
C ARG A 82 -2.08 24.78 7.02
N GLU A 83 -2.34 24.81 5.72
CA GLU A 83 -2.30 23.61 4.87
C GLU A 83 -0.88 23.05 4.78
N GLY A 84 0.13 23.91 4.63
CA GLY A 84 1.53 23.50 4.63
C GLY A 84 2.00 22.91 5.96
N ASP A 85 1.59 23.49 7.10
CA ASP A 85 1.84 22.94 8.44
C ASP A 85 1.15 21.57 8.60
N CYS A 86 -0.10 21.44 8.13
CA CYS A 86 -0.85 20.18 8.15
C CYS A 86 -0.18 19.09 7.31
N VAL A 87 0.21 19.36 6.07
CA VAL A 87 0.84 18.36 5.18
C VAL A 87 2.14 17.83 5.80
N ARG A 88 2.97 18.70 6.38
CA ARG A 88 4.20 18.29 7.09
C ARG A 88 3.89 17.36 8.27
N ALA A 89 2.87 17.67 9.06
CA ALA A 89 2.46 16.84 10.19
C ALA A 89 1.85 15.51 9.71
N CYS A 90 1.03 15.53 8.67
CA CYS A 90 0.43 14.35 8.05
C CYS A 90 1.49 13.36 7.57
N VAL A 91 2.48 13.84 6.82
CA VAL A 91 3.57 13.01 6.29
C VAL A 91 4.34 12.33 7.42
N ARG A 92 4.75 13.10 8.43
CA ARG A 92 5.49 12.58 9.58
C ARG A 92 4.67 11.54 10.35
N LYS A 93 3.39 11.84 10.61
CA LYS A 93 2.48 10.94 11.33
C LYS A 93 2.28 9.63 10.57
N TYR A 94 2.08 9.70 9.25
CA TYR A 94 1.86 8.51 8.44
C TYR A 94 3.10 7.62 8.40
N GLN A 95 4.29 8.19 8.21
CA GLN A 95 5.53 7.42 8.21
C GLN A 95 5.76 6.69 9.55
N LEU A 96 5.55 7.38 10.67
CA LEU A 96 5.62 6.78 12.00
C LEU A 96 4.57 5.68 12.20
N ALA A 97 3.34 5.90 11.74
CA ALA A 97 2.28 4.91 11.84
C ALA A 97 2.58 3.64 11.02
N THR A 98 3.06 3.80 9.79
CA THR A 98 3.45 2.68 8.93
C THR A 98 4.60 1.89 9.55
N ALA A 99 5.62 2.55 10.08
CA ALA A 99 6.74 1.89 10.77
C ALA A 99 6.30 1.15 12.04
N ALA A 100 5.46 1.79 12.87
CA ALA A 100 4.91 1.15 14.06
C ALA A 100 4.03 -0.06 13.73
N SER A 101 3.26 0.01 12.64
CA SER A 101 2.46 -1.11 12.15
C SER A 101 3.35 -2.25 11.69
N ALA A 102 4.40 -1.96 10.90
CA ALA A 102 5.38 -2.96 10.46
C ALA A 102 6.07 -3.66 11.66
N ALA A 103 6.46 -2.92 12.69
CA ALA A 103 7.04 -3.51 13.90
C ALA A 103 6.07 -4.47 14.62
N ARG A 104 4.78 -4.14 14.66
CA ARG A 104 3.74 -5.04 15.21
C ARG A 104 3.53 -6.27 14.34
N PHE A 105 3.51 -6.11 13.01
CA PHE A 105 3.42 -7.24 12.09
C PHE A 105 4.59 -8.21 12.25
N ASN A 106 5.80 -7.70 12.42
CA ASN A 106 6.97 -8.55 12.62
C ASN A 106 6.88 -9.37 13.92
N LYS A 107 6.33 -8.79 15.00
CA LYS A 107 6.08 -9.54 16.24
C LYS A 107 5.10 -10.69 16.02
N LEU A 108 4.00 -10.45 15.30
CA LEU A 108 3.00 -11.48 15.02
C LEU A 108 3.49 -12.53 14.00
N ALA A 109 4.44 -12.16 13.15
CA ALA A 109 5.01 -13.05 12.15
C ALA A 109 6.11 -13.95 12.70
N ASP A 110 6.69 -13.61 13.87
CA ASP A 110 7.69 -14.42 14.54
C ASP A 110 7.01 -15.54 15.34
N PRO A 111 7.14 -16.83 14.96
CA PRO A 111 6.49 -17.93 15.67
C PRO A 111 7.04 -18.12 17.09
N SER A 112 8.21 -17.57 17.43
CA SER A 112 8.74 -17.60 18.80
C SER A 112 8.09 -16.55 19.71
N ALA A 113 7.59 -15.44 19.15
CA ALA A 113 6.91 -14.39 19.91
C ALA A 113 5.45 -14.74 20.28
N ALA A 114 4.90 -15.84 19.74
CA ALA A 114 3.58 -16.36 20.10
C ALA A 114 3.62 -17.33 21.30
N ALA A 115 4.82 -17.71 21.76
CA ALA A 115 5.01 -18.69 22.83
C ALA A 115 5.21 -18.05 24.23
N ASP A 116 5.41 -16.72 24.32
CA ASP A 116 5.71 -16.03 25.58
C ASP A 116 4.46 -15.62 26.39
N ASP A 117 3.24 -15.96 25.95
CA ASP A 117 1.98 -15.61 26.64
C ASP A 117 1.34 -16.79 27.44
N GLU A 118 2.00 -17.96 27.59
CA GLU A 118 1.43 -19.12 28.32
C GLU A 118 1.99 -19.38 29.74
N ASP A 119 2.91 -18.57 30.28
CA ASP A 119 3.59 -18.85 31.56
C ASP A 119 3.44 -17.76 32.66
N GLU A 120 2.25 -17.18 32.85
CA GLU A 120 1.99 -16.31 34.02
C GLU A 120 0.62 -16.56 34.66
N ASP A 121 0.40 -17.79 35.15
CA ASP A 121 -0.65 -18.15 36.12
C ASP A 121 -0.21 -19.38 36.95
N ASP A 122 0.48 -19.15 38.08
CA ASP A 122 0.63 -20.08 39.23
C ASP A 122 0.59 -19.28 40.55
#